data_AF-A0A358CZQ0-F1
#
_entry.id   AF-A0A358CZQ0-F1
#
_cell.length_a   1.000
_cell.length_b   1.000
_cell.length_c   1.000
_cell.angle_alpha   90.00
_cell.angle_beta   90.00
_cell.angle_gamma   90.00
#
_symmetry.space_group_name_H-M   'P 1'
#
loop_
_entity.id
_entity.type
_entity.pdbx_description
1 polymer ?
#
loop_
_entity_poly.entity_id
_entity_poly.type
_entity_poly.pdbx_seq_one_letter_code
_entity_poly.pdbx_strand_id
1 'polypeptide(L)'
;MNDNNETKNEQTTSLQSAAEHLVELASSKQLVLLGDQIGISQHVSFIAQLLPELYEAGVRNLAWEFTNSRAQQQLDGLLSSDEWDDAVCTELFVDLMGIGFTYREYAEVVKAAWSLNQTLDSGASSFRIIGLGIPTYVEDPDLLDGRSASELELRNWWMGGHYRDVAAFHMANTLTNEILRSGERAVVLVSSERSTTRFVQWEDGLPTASVGNLLYRWMGEGVVRAVFHGAIADSSAVERVEALVAAAPENPETFGIALNLATLGNVGLNEVVGSVDGVDTSLRLRDIADSYIWITGVDDWEPCELIAGVVTSENFDQIETRYQALDPRATPWTRTELEQIRMEGQAKLADSWIKLPDKEEAPPKRSRFGRRQS
;
A
#
# COMPACT_ATOMS: atom_id res chain seq x y z
N MET A 1 21.87 -17.67 -51.31
CA MET A 1 21.78 -16.47 -50.48
C MET A 1 20.30 -16.19 -50.29
N ASN A 2 19.71 -16.79 -49.27
CA ASN A 2 18.34 -16.51 -48.84
C ASN A 2 18.48 -15.82 -47.48
N ASP A 3 18.33 -14.51 -47.48
CA ASP A 3 18.20 -13.73 -46.25
C ASP A 3 16.77 -13.88 -45.76
N ASN A 4 16.60 -14.68 -44.71
CA ASN A 4 15.40 -14.68 -43.89
C ASN A 4 15.45 -13.45 -42.97
N ASN A 5 14.82 -12.37 -43.40
CA ASN A 5 14.47 -11.27 -42.52
C ASN A 5 13.15 -11.65 -41.81
N GLU A 6 13.27 -12.27 -40.64
CA GLU A 6 12.17 -12.32 -39.68
C GLU A 6 12.01 -10.93 -39.08
N THR A 7 11.05 -10.17 -39.62
CA THR A 7 10.48 -9.01 -38.94
C THR A 7 9.83 -9.50 -37.65
N LYS A 8 10.50 -9.28 -36.51
CA LYS A 8 9.87 -9.26 -35.19
C LYS A 8 8.76 -8.21 -35.25
N ASN A 9 7.53 -8.69 -35.32
CA ASN A 9 6.34 -7.87 -35.18
C ASN A 9 6.31 -7.44 -33.71
N GLU A 10 6.74 -6.22 -33.40
CA GLU A 10 6.49 -5.61 -32.10
C GLU A 10 4.98 -5.55 -31.92
N GLN A 11 4.44 -6.44 -31.07
CA GLN A 11 3.07 -6.36 -30.62
C GLN A 11 2.96 -5.10 -29.76
N THR A 12 2.61 -3.98 -30.39
CA THR A 12 2.27 -2.75 -29.67
C THR A 12 0.97 -2.97 -28.93
N THR A 13 1.06 -3.13 -27.60
CA THR A 13 -0.09 -3.11 -26.69
C THR A 13 -0.82 -1.77 -26.81
N SER A 14 -2.15 -1.80 -26.78
CA SER A 14 -3.00 -0.60 -26.69
C SER A 14 -3.19 -0.13 -25.24
N LEU A 15 -2.81 -0.98 -24.27
CA LEU A 15 -2.76 -0.63 -22.86
C LEU A 15 -1.50 0.15 -22.53
N GLN A 16 -1.69 1.26 -21.81
CA GLN A 16 -0.64 2.05 -21.21
C GLN A 16 0.07 1.24 -20.12
N SER A 17 1.38 1.43 -19.99
CA SER A 17 2.13 0.77 -18.91
C SER A 17 1.62 1.22 -17.54
N ALA A 18 1.87 0.42 -16.51
CA ALA A 18 1.50 0.76 -15.13
C ALA A 18 2.09 2.12 -14.69
N ALA A 19 3.36 2.37 -15.04
CA ALA A 19 4.10 3.58 -14.72
C ALA A 19 3.46 4.81 -15.38
N GLU A 20 3.32 4.79 -16.71
CA GLU A 20 2.76 5.90 -17.47
C GLU A 20 1.35 6.26 -16.99
N HIS A 21 0.49 5.25 -16.73
CA HIS A 21 -0.88 5.48 -16.27
C HIS A 21 -0.91 6.15 -14.89
N LEU A 22 -0.08 5.69 -13.95
CA LEU A 22 -0.03 6.26 -12.60
C LEU A 22 0.54 7.69 -12.62
N VAL A 23 1.56 7.95 -13.45
CA VAL A 23 2.14 9.30 -13.63
C VAL A 23 1.13 10.26 -14.25
N GLU A 24 0.41 9.84 -15.29
CA GLU A 24 -0.66 10.63 -15.90
C GLU A 24 -1.76 10.95 -14.88
N LEU A 25 -2.21 9.93 -14.14
CA LEU A 25 -3.20 10.09 -13.08
C LEU A 25 -2.73 11.08 -12.01
N ALA A 26 -1.48 10.94 -11.55
CA ALA A 26 -0.91 11.80 -10.51
C ALA A 26 -0.63 13.24 -10.98
N SER A 27 -0.39 13.45 -12.27
CA SER A 27 -0.25 14.79 -12.84
C SER A 27 -1.59 15.54 -12.95
N SER A 28 -2.68 14.79 -13.19
CA SER A 28 -4.02 15.36 -13.41
C SER A 28 -4.81 15.58 -12.12
N LYS A 29 -4.40 14.97 -11.01
CA LYS A 29 -5.09 15.00 -9.72
C LYS A 29 -4.23 15.62 -8.63
N GLN A 30 -4.88 16.12 -7.58
CA GLN A 30 -4.13 16.65 -6.44
C GLN A 30 -3.65 15.50 -5.55
N LEU A 31 -4.50 14.49 -5.32
CA LEU A 31 -4.11 13.27 -4.63
C LEU A 31 -4.52 12.04 -5.42
N VAL A 32 -3.59 11.09 -5.55
CA VAL A 32 -3.88 9.73 -5.99
C VAL A 32 -3.67 8.81 -4.80
N LEU A 33 -4.76 8.27 -4.26
CA LEU A 33 -4.71 7.24 -3.22
C LEU A 33 -4.41 5.91 -3.90
N LEU A 34 -3.25 5.35 -3.63
CA LEU A 34 -2.82 4.07 -4.15
C LEU A 34 -3.01 3.00 -3.07
N GLY A 35 -4.06 2.20 -3.26
CA GLY A 35 -4.39 1.09 -2.38
C GLY A 35 -3.49 -0.10 -2.62
N ASP A 36 -2.83 -0.54 -1.56
CA ASP A 36 -1.84 -1.63 -1.58
C ASP A 36 -2.16 -2.73 -0.56
N GLN A 37 -1.48 -3.86 -0.73
CA GLN A 37 -1.36 -4.95 0.24
C GLN A 37 0.08 -4.96 0.78
N ILE A 38 0.22 -4.90 2.10
CA ILE A 38 1.52 -4.75 2.75
C ILE A 38 2.45 -5.93 2.48
N GLY A 39 3.72 -5.61 2.22
CA GLY A 39 4.81 -6.59 2.18
C GLY A 39 5.06 -7.26 0.83
N ILE A 40 4.41 -6.81 -0.24
CA ILE A 40 4.67 -7.29 -1.61
C ILE A 40 5.84 -6.50 -2.20
N SER A 41 6.96 -7.17 -2.44
CA SER A 41 8.20 -6.55 -2.91
C SER A 41 7.99 -5.77 -4.21
N GLN A 42 7.29 -6.37 -5.18
CA GLN A 42 7.07 -5.79 -6.50
C GLN A 42 6.30 -4.46 -6.46
N HIS A 43 5.29 -4.32 -5.59
CA HIS A 43 4.50 -3.10 -5.47
C HIS A 43 5.35 -1.95 -4.91
N VAL A 44 6.15 -2.24 -3.88
CA VAL A 44 6.99 -1.24 -3.21
C VAL A 44 8.15 -0.82 -4.12
N SER A 45 8.82 -1.77 -4.77
CA SER A 45 9.89 -1.49 -5.74
C SER A 45 9.39 -0.69 -6.95
N PHE A 46 8.16 -0.96 -7.42
CA PHE A 46 7.54 -0.15 -8.48
C PHE A 46 7.43 1.33 -8.08
N ILE A 47 7.06 1.63 -6.83
CA ILE A 47 6.99 3.01 -6.33
C ILE A 47 8.37 3.67 -6.27
N ALA A 48 9.38 2.95 -5.78
CA ALA A 48 10.75 3.48 -5.73
C ALA A 48 11.26 3.87 -7.14
N GLN A 49 10.98 3.03 -8.14
CA GLN A 49 11.36 3.26 -9.54
C GLN A 49 10.62 4.42 -10.18
N LEU A 50 9.38 4.69 -9.76
CA LEU A 50 8.51 5.70 -10.37
C LEU A 50 8.79 7.14 -9.91
N LEU A 51 9.56 7.33 -8.82
CA LEU A 51 9.75 8.66 -8.22
C LEU A 51 10.30 9.72 -9.18
N PRO A 52 11.29 9.44 -10.06
CA PRO A 52 11.78 10.43 -11.01
C PRO A 52 10.69 10.90 -12.00
N GLU A 53 9.91 9.97 -12.54
CA GLU A 53 8.83 10.29 -13.50
C GLU A 53 7.70 11.07 -12.84
N LEU A 54 7.35 10.74 -11.59
CA LEU A 54 6.41 11.53 -10.78
C LEU A 54 6.92 12.96 -10.58
N TYR A 55 8.22 13.11 -10.29
CA TYR A 55 8.83 14.41 -10.12
C TYR A 55 8.80 15.25 -11.40
N GLU A 56 9.15 14.67 -12.55
CA GLU A 56 9.04 15.34 -13.85
C GLU A 56 7.60 15.78 -14.16
N ALA A 57 6.61 14.97 -13.75
CA ALA A 57 5.19 15.26 -13.91
C ALA A 57 4.62 16.30 -12.92
N GLY A 58 5.46 16.90 -12.07
CA GLY A 58 5.03 17.94 -11.13
C GLY A 58 4.48 17.42 -9.80
N VAL A 59 4.64 16.12 -9.50
CA VAL A 59 4.34 15.54 -8.19
C VAL A 59 5.57 15.73 -7.29
N ARG A 60 5.38 16.27 -6.09
CA ARG A 60 6.50 16.61 -5.19
C ARG A 60 6.50 15.77 -3.92
N ASN A 61 5.45 14.98 -3.71
CA ASN A 61 5.25 14.27 -2.46
C ASN A 61 4.85 12.81 -2.72
N LEU A 62 5.47 11.90 -1.98
CA LEU A 62 4.91 10.58 -1.67
C LEU A 62 4.42 10.64 -0.23
N ALA A 63 3.15 10.34 0.02
CA ALA A 63 2.67 10.18 1.39
C ALA A 63 2.39 8.71 1.67
N TRP A 64 2.66 8.22 2.88
CA TRP A 64 2.43 6.81 3.20
C TRP A 64 2.18 6.55 4.68
N GLU A 65 1.60 5.41 5.02
CA GLU A 65 1.27 5.07 6.42
C GLU A 65 2.43 4.46 7.22
N PHE A 66 3.57 4.19 6.59
CA PHE A 66 4.65 3.37 7.16
C PHE A 66 5.67 4.15 8.01
N THR A 67 5.58 5.47 8.05
CA THR A 67 6.39 6.30 8.95
C THR A 67 5.52 7.28 9.74
N ASN A 68 6.03 7.64 10.92
CA ASN A 68 5.30 8.43 11.90
C ASN A 68 5.26 9.91 11.49
N SER A 69 4.11 10.55 11.58
CA SER A 69 3.99 12.00 11.34
C SER A 69 4.82 12.84 12.34
N ARG A 70 5.10 12.32 13.55
CA ARG A 70 6.01 13.00 14.51
C ARG A 70 7.45 13.03 14.03
N ALA A 71 7.85 12.08 13.20
CA ALA A 71 9.20 11.92 12.69
C ALA A 71 9.42 12.66 11.36
N GLN A 72 8.46 13.50 10.93
CA GLN A 72 8.54 14.22 9.66
C GLN A 72 9.81 15.05 9.51
N GLN A 73 10.26 15.71 10.59
CA GLN A 73 11.51 16.48 10.56
C GLN A 73 12.74 15.60 10.35
N GLN A 74 12.77 14.41 10.96
CA GLN A 74 13.86 13.45 10.79
C GLN A 74 13.86 12.86 9.38
N LEU A 75 12.68 12.57 8.83
CA LEU A 75 12.51 12.09 7.47
C LEU A 75 12.94 13.16 6.44
N ASP A 76 12.47 14.39 6.56
CA ASP A 76 12.89 15.51 5.70
C ASP A 76 14.41 15.74 5.83
N GLY A 77 14.96 15.66 7.05
CA GLY A 77 16.39 15.76 7.32
C GLY A 77 17.20 14.69 6.58
N LEU A 78 16.79 13.42 6.68
CA LEU A 78 17.43 12.30 5.97
C LEU A 78 17.40 12.53 4.44
N LEU A 79 16.26 12.94 3.89
CA LEU A 79 16.11 13.18 2.44
C LEU A 79 16.94 14.36 1.92
N SER A 80 17.30 15.31 2.79
CA SER A 80 18.12 16.48 2.46
C SER A 80 19.61 16.33 2.77
N SER A 81 20.00 15.22 3.42
CA SER A 81 21.38 14.99 3.86
C SER A 81 22.33 14.80 2.67
N ASP A 82 23.59 15.22 2.83
CA ASP A 82 24.65 15.01 1.84
C ASP A 82 25.04 13.52 1.71
N GLU A 83 24.91 12.76 2.80
CA GLU A 83 25.27 11.35 2.88
C GLU A 83 24.10 10.53 3.44
N TRP A 84 23.84 9.38 2.81
CA TRP A 84 22.79 8.46 3.24
C TRP A 84 23.13 7.76 4.56
N ASP A 85 22.17 7.75 5.50
CA ASP A 85 22.28 7.06 6.79
C ASP A 85 21.24 5.93 6.90
N ASP A 86 21.71 4.70 6.73
CA ASP A 86 20.87 3.49 6.84
C ASP A 86 20.29 3.28 8.24
N ALA A 87 20.98 3.71 9.31
CA ALA A 87 20.52 3.55 10.68
C ALA A 87 19.35 4.50 10.98
N VAL A 88 19.46 5.76 10.54
CA VAL A 88 18.35 6.73 10.63
C VAL A 88 17.14 6.26 9.83
N CYS A 89 17.35 5.74 8.62
CA CYS A 89 16.26 5.19 7.81
C CYS A 89 15.54 4.03 8.51
N THR A 90 16.31 3.07 9.03
CA THR A 90 15.77 1.90 9.74
C THR A 90 14.97 2.34 10.97
N GLU A 91 15.50 3.29 11.74
CA GLU A 91 14.86 3.82 12.94
C GLU A 91 13.49 4.44 12.66
N LEU A 92 13.31 5.12 11.52
CA LEU A 92 12.01 5.70 11.14
C LEU A 92 10.89 4.64 11.01
N PHE A 93 11.23 3.43 10.57
CA PHE A 93 10.26 2.33 10.48
C PHE A 93 10.06 1.66 11.84
N VAL A 94 11.15 1.42 12.58
CA VAL A 94 11.09 0.80 13.92
C VAL A 94 10.26 1.66 14.87
N ASP A 95 10.38 2.99 14.80
CA ASP A 95 9.65 3.98 15.62
C ASP A 95 8.11 3.89 15.51
N LEU A 96 7.59 3.45 14.36
CA LEU A 96 6.15 3.33 14.15
C LEU A 96 5.68 1.88 14.14
N MET A 97 6.36 1.07 13.34
CA MET A 97 5.90 -0.27 12.96
C MET A 97 6.57 -1.37 13.80
N GLY A 98 7.52 -1.00 14.65
CA GLY A 98 8.28 -1.91 15.48
C GLY A 98 9.33 -2.71 14.69
N ILE A 99 10.08 -3.53 15.40
CA ILE A 99 11.24 -4.25 14.84
C ILE A 99 10.87 -5.25 13.74
N GLY A 100 9.64 -5.77 13.76
CA GLY A 100 9.14 -6.73 12.77
C GLY A 100 8.96 -6.12 11.38
N PHE A 101 8.91 -4.80 11.27
CA PHE A 101 8.72 -4.07 10.02
C PHE A 101 10.02 -3.36 9.63
N THR A 102 10.99 -4.13 9.17
CA THR A 102 12.31 -3.62 8.75
C THR A 102 12.60 -4.15 7.36
N TYR A 103 11.75 -3.77 6.41
CA TYR A 103 11.75 -4.28 5.06
C TYR A 103 12.59 -3.41 4.14
N ARG A 104 13.48 -4.05 3.36
CA ARG A 104 14.46 -3.40 2.51
C ARG A 104 13.80 -2.53 1.44
N GLU A 105 12.74 -3.03 0.81
CA GLU A 105 12.06 -2.36 -0.30
C GLU A 105 11.45 -1.02 0.15
N TYR A 106 10.92 -0.94 1.38
CA TYR A 106 10.42 0.33 1.92
C TYR A 106 11.55 1.31 2.19
N ALA A 107 12.70 0.85 2.71
CA ALA A 107 13.89 1.69 2.85
C ALA A 107 14.44 2.15 1.50
N GLU A 108 14.36 1.31 0.46
CA GLU A 108 14.75 1.64 -0.91
C GLU A 108 13.88 2.76 -1.50
N VAL A 109 12.59 2.85 -1.16
CA VAL A 109 11.74 4.00 -1.54
C VAL A 109 12.29 5.30 -0.94
N VAL A 110 12.66 5.29 0.35
CA VAL A 110 13.26 6.48 1.00
C VAL A 110 14.59 6.82 0.36
N LYS A 111 15.42 5.82 0.09
CA LYS A 111 16.72 6.00 -0.55
C LYS A 111 16.59 6.50 -1.99
N ALA A 112 15.56 6.07 -2.73
CA ALA A 112 15.27 6.55 -4.07
C ALA A 112 14.86 8.03 -4.05
N ALA A 113 14.04 8.45 -3.08
CA ALA A 113 13.69 9.86 -2.90
C ALA A 113 14.92 10.71 -2.53
N TRP A 114 15.77 10.23 -1.62
CA TRP A 114 17.05 10.88 -1.30
C TRP A 114 17.94 10.99 -2.54
N SER A 115 18.12 9.89 -3.28
CA SER A 115 18.95 9.84 -4.49
C SER A 115 18.43 10.80 -5.56
N LEU A 116 17.11 10.87 -5.75
CA LEU A 116 16.48 11.85 -6.63
C LEU A 116 16.84 13.27 -6.20
N ASN A 117 16.70 13.60 -4.92
CA ASN A 117 17.04 14.93 -4.40
C ASN A 117 18.51 15.31 -4.64
N GLN A 118 19.44 14.36 -4.59
CA GLN A 118 20.86 14.62 -4.90
C GLN A 118 21.11 15.01 -6.37
N THR A 119 20.19 14.68 -7.27
CA THR A 119 20.30 15.03 -8.70
C THR A 119 19.70 16.40 -9.05
N LEU A 120 18.98 17.02 -8.11
CA LEU A 120 18.25 18.26 -8.37
C LEU A 120 19.17 19.48 -8.38
N ASP A 121 18.85 20.44 -9.24
CA ASP A 121 19.53 21.74 -9.28
C ASP A 121 19.32 22.53 -7.97
N SER A 122 20.30 23.37 -7.65
CA SER A 122 20.21 24.29 -6.52
C SER A 122 18.98 25.21 -6.65
N GLY A 123 18.04 25.09 -5.70
CA GLY A 123 16.80 25.86 -5.67
C GLY A 123 15.59 25.16 -6.30
N ALA A 124 15.77 23.97 -6.89
CA ALA A 124 14.64 23.11 -7.24
C ALA A 124 13.93 22.63 -5.96
N SER A 125 12.60 22.49 -6.02
CA SER A 125 11.81 21.97 -4.90
C SER A 125 12.14 20.50 -4.69
N SER A 126 12.62 20.12 -3.51
CA SER A 126 12.91 18.72 -3.19
C SER A 126 11.66 17.84 -3.24
N PHE A 127 11.84 16.57 -3.59
CA PHE A 127 10.83 15.55 -3.40
C PHE A 127 10.77 15.17 -1.91
N ARG A 128 9.57 15.14 -1.33
CA ARG A 128 9.33 14.83 0.08
C ARG A 128 8.62 13.48 0.22
N ILE A 129 8.91 12.79 1.31
CA ILE A 129 8.08 11.69 1.80
C ILE A 129 7.34 12.17 3.05
N ILE A 130 6.02 12.03 3.08
CA ILE A 130 5.17 12.47 4.18
C ILE A 130 4.69 11.26 5.00
N GLY A 131 5.04 11.24 6.29
CA GLY A 131 4.61 10.22 7.23
C GLY A 131 3.17 10.43 7.68
N LEU A 132 2.29 9.47 7.39
CA LEU A 132 0.87 9.52 7.76
C LEU A 132 0.54 8.68 9.00
N GLY A 133 1.50 7.90 9.49
CA GLY A 133 1.31 7.08 10.68
C GLY A 133 0.94 7.93 11.89
N ILE A 134 -0.11 7.51 12.59
CA ILE A 134 -0.49 8.15 13.85
C ILE A 134 0.56 7.78 14.91
N PRO A 135 1.10 8.75 15.67
CA PRO A 135 1.99 8.44 16.76
C PRO A 135 1.29 7.54 17.77
N THR A 136 1.68 6.26 17.84
CA THR A 136 1.23 5.37 18.89
C THR A 136 2.05 5.67 20.14
N TYR A 137 1.39 6.02 21.25
CA TYR A 137 2.01 6.39 22.53
C TYR A 137 2.74 5.22 23.24
N VAL A 138 3.03 4.13 22.52
CA VAL A 138 3.58 2.89 23.09
C VAL A 138 5.06 3.00 23.46
N GLU A 139 5.69 4.16 23.23
CA GLU A 139 7.16 4.27 23.32
C GLU A 139 7.68 5.26 24.36
N ASP A 140 6.84 5.77 25.24
CA ASP A 140 7.33 6.36 26.48
C ASP A 140 6.95 5.44 27.65
N PRO A 141 7.87 4.55 28.09
CA PRO A 141 7.63 3.67 29.24
C PRO A 141 7.20 4.44 30.48
N ASP A 142 7.63 5.70 30.64
CA ASP A 142 7.27 6.56 31.76
C ASP A 142 5.79 7.02 31.67
N LEU A 143 5.20 7.07 30.46
CA LEU A 143 3.78 7.37 30.25
C LEU A 143 2.85 6.18 30.46
N LEU A 144 3.39 4.96 30.39
CA LEU A 144 2.61 3.72 30.52
C LEU A 144 2.46 3.26 31.99
N ASP A 145 3.27 3.79 32.91
CA ASP A 145 3.26 3.47 34.36
C ASP A 145 3.19 1.94 34.62
N GLY A 146 3.97 1.18 33.85
CA GLY A 146 4.06 -0.28 33.96
C GLY A 146 2.87 -1.08 33.40
N ARG A 147 1.94 -0.46 32.66
CA ARG A 147 0.85 -1.15 31.96
C ARG A 147 1.21 -1.41 30.51
N SER A 148 0.77 -2.54 29.96
CA SER A 148 0.93 -2.79 28.52
C SER A 148 0.07 -1.81 27.71
N ALA A 149 0.54 -1.39 26.53
CA ALA A 149 -0.29 -0.64 25.59
C ALA A 149 -1.59 -1.40 25.23
N SER A 150 -1.55 -2.73 25.26
CA SER A 150 -2.71 -3.62 25.12
C SER A 150 -3.69 -3.59 26.31
N GLU A 151 -3.23 -3.38 27.54
CA GLU A 151 -4.10 -3.21 28.73
C GLU A 151 -4.77 -1.82 28.75
N LEU A 152 -4.18 -0.86 28.05
CA LEU A 152 -4.64 0.52 28.00
C LEU A 152 -5.58 0.78 26.81
N GLU A 153 -6.64 -0.03 26.63
CA GLU A 153 -7.84 0.40 25.86
C GLU A 153 -8.34 1.82 26.27
N LEU A 154 -7.83 2.33 27.39
CA LEU A 154 -7.92 3.64 28.04
C LEU A 154 -7.65 4.91 27.22
N ARG A 155 -7.19 4.88 25.96
CA ARG A 155 -7.21 6.10 25.11
C ARG A 155 -8.43 6.21 24.17
N ASN A 156 -9.26 5.17 24.11
CA ASN A 156 -10.40 5.09 23.21
C ASN A 156 -11.65 5.84 23.73
N TRP A 157 -11.75 6.12 25.03
CA TRP A 157 -12.96 6.70 25.62
C TRP A 157 -13.05 8.24 25.52
N TRP A 158 -11.92 8.97 25.49
CA TRP A 158 -11.95 10.45 25.49
C TRP A 158 -12.12 11.07 24.09
N MET A 159 -11.90 10.32 23.02
CA MET A 159 -11.99 10.78 21.62
C MET A 159 -13.28 10.39 20.90
N GLY A 160 -14.17 9.62 21.53
CA GLY A 160 -15.55 9.39 21.06
C GLY A 160 -15.72 8.72 19.68
N GLY A 161 -14.68 8.09 19.11
CA GLY A 161 -14.74 7.43 17.80
C GLY A 161 -14.05 6.05 17.82
N HIS A 162 -14.47 5.17 16.90
CA HIS A 162 -13.76 3.91 16.64
C HIS A 162 -12.31 4.23 16.23
N TYR A 163 -11.32 3.48 16.73
CA TYR A 163 -9.88 3.68 16.46
C TYR A 163 -9.57 3.87 14.96
N ARG A 164 -10.28 3.13 14.09
CA ARG A 164 -10.14 3.21 12.63
C ARG A 164 -10.39 4.63 12.09
N ASP A 165 -11.43 5.30 12.60
CA ASP A 165 -11.79 6.64 12.14
C ASP A 165 -10.77 7.68 12.61
N VAL A 166 -10.20 7.52 13.82
CA VAL A 166 -9.17 8.45 14.34
C VAL A 166 -7.92 8.45 13.45
N ALA A 167 -7.46 7.27 13.02
CA ALA A 167 -6.36 7.17 12.08
C ALA A 167 -6.71 7.86 10.75
N ALA A 168 -7.91 7.63 10.20
CA ALA A 168 -8.36 8.30 8.98
C ALA A 168 -8.39 9.83 9.10
N PHE A 169 -8.92 10.37 10.22
CA PHE A 169 -8.92 11.80 10.49
C PHE A 169 -7.50 12.37 10.64
N HIS A 170 -6.61 11.65 11.31
CA HIS A 170 -5.21 12.05 11.43
C HIS A 170 -4.54 12.14 10.06
N MET A 171 -4.63 11.08 9.25
CA MET A 171 -4.07 11.04 7.90
C MET A 171 -4.64 12.17 7.02
N ALA A 172 -5.96 12.40 7.06
CA ALA A 172 -6.61 13.48 6.31
C ALA A 172 -6.10 14.87 6.74
N ASN A 173 -5.94 15.10 8.04
CA ASN A 173 -5.39 16.35 8.56
C ASN A 173 -3.92 16.54 8.17
N THR A 174 -3.09 15.51 8.25
CA THR A 174 -1.68 15.56 7.83
C THR A 174 -1.56 15.88 6.35
N LEU A 175 -2.28 15.16 5.47
CA LEU A 175 -2.32 15.45 4.03
C LEU A 175 -2.78 16.87 3.74
N THR A 176 -3.78 17.36 4.48
CA THR A 176 -4.29 18.73 4.34
C THR A 176 -3.20 19.76 4.64
N ASN A 177 -2.47 19.58 5.73
CA ASN A 177 -1.49 20.54 6.23
C ASN A 177 -0.18 20.50 5.44
N GLU A 178 0.32 19.30 5.12
CA GLU A 178 1.63 19.12 4.48
C GLU A 178 1.57 19.31 2.96
N ILE A 179 0.43 19.04 2.32
CA ILE A 179 0.34 18.95 0.85
C ILE A 179 -0.74 19.89 0.30
N LEU A 180 -1.98 19.72 0.75
CA LEU A 180 -3.13 20.34 0.07
C LEU A 180 -3.16 21.87 0.21
N ARG A 181 -2.79 22.40 1.39
CA ARG A 181 -2.71 23.86 1.63
C ARG A 181 -1.70 24.56 0.74
N SER A 182 -0.63 23.88 0.35
CA SER A 182 0.41 24.39 -0.55
C SER A 182 0.02 24.25 -2.02
N GLY A 183 -1.13 23.63 -2.33
CA GLY A 183 -1.56 23.34 -3.70
C GLY A 183 -0.71 22.26 -4.39
N GLU A 184 0.07 21.51 -3.61
CA GLU A 184 0.95 20.47 -4.12
C GLU A 184 0.18 19.17 -4.41
N ARG A 185 0.84 18.27 -5.14
CA ARG A 185 0.32 16.97 -5.52
C ARG A 185 1.05 15.84 -4.83
N ALA A 186 0.36 14.72 -4.62
CA ALA A 186 0.95 13.52 -4.05
C ALA A 186 0.36 12.21 -4.58
N VAL A 187 1.21 11.20 -4.66
CA VAL A 187 0.77 9.79 -4.58
C VAL A 187 0.75 9.41 -3.11
N VAL A 188 -0.33 8.74 -2.68
CA VAL A 188 -0.56 8.37 -1.29
C VAL A 188 -0.64 6.84 -1.19
N LEU A 189 0.43 6.20 -0.75
CA LEU A 189 0.53 4.75 -0.60
C LEU A 189 -0.01 4.31 0.76
N VAL A 190 -1.17 3.65 0.76
CA VAL A 190 -1.83 3.16 1.96
C VAL A 190 -2.49 1.81 1.70
N SER A 191 -2.79 1.07 2.75
CA SER A 191 -3.57 -0.16 2.69
C SER A 191 -4.87 0.07 1.93
N SER A 192 -5.26 -0.90 1.09
CA SER A 192 -6.42 -0.79 0.20
C SER A 192 -7.70 -0.35 0.91
N GLU A 193 -7.98 -0.87 2.10
CA GLU A 193 -9.16 -0.50 2.91
C GLU A 193 -9.17 0.99 3.30
N ARG A 194 -7.98 1.61 3.46
CA ARG A 194 -7.84 3.02 3.80
C ARG A 194 -7.93 3.96 2.59
N SER A 195 -7.79 3.43 1.36
CA SER A 195 -7.77 4.21 0.11
C SER A 195 -9.16 4.46 -0.49
N THR A 196 -10.23 3.90 0.08
CA THR A 196 -11.59 3.96 -0.50
C THR A 196 -12.11 5.40 -0.61
N THR A 197 -12.74 5.79 -1.73
CA THR A 197 -13.25 7.16 -1.93
C THR A 197 -14.76 7.26 -1.76
N ARG A 198 -15.55 6.81 -2.74
CA ARG A 198 -17.02 6.81 -2.68
C ARG A 198 -17.58 5.61 -1.91
N PHE A 199 -16.88 4.49 -2.01
CA PHE A 199 -17.23 3.25 -1.35
C PHE A 199 -16.95 3.34 0.15
N VAL A 200 -17.97 3.06 0.96
CA VAL A 200 -17.88 2.95 2.41
C VAL A 200 -17.94 1.47 2.76
N GLN A 201 -16.81 0.92 3.19
CA GLN A 201 -16.69 -0.48 3.58
C GLN A 201 -17.37 -0.72 4.94
N TRP A 202 -18.05 -1.85 5.06
CA TRP A 202 -18.66 -2.28 6.31
C TRP A 202 -17.86 -3.43 6.90
N GLU A 203 -17.57 -3.33 8.18
CA GLU A 203 -16.85 -4.34 8.93
C GLU A 203 -17.66 -4.74 10.15
N ASP A 204 -17.84 -6.04 10.33
CA ASP A 204 -18.73 -6.58 11.37
C ASP A 204 -20.13 -5.93 11.35
N GLY A 205 -20.60 -5.55 10.16
CA GLY A 205 -21.87 -4.88 9.92
C GLY A 205 -21.91 -3.38 10.22
N LEU A 206 -20.77 -2.76 10.53
CA LEU A 206 -20.66 -1.33 10.84
C LEU A 206 -19.91 -0.57 9.72
N PRO A 207 -20.42 0.58 9.25
CA PRO A 207 -19.72 1.39 8.26
C PRO A 207 -18.47 2.02 8.88
N THR A 208 -17.34 1.96 8.16
CA THR A 208 -16.07 2.57 8.57
C THR A 208 -15.73 3.78 7.68
N ALA A 209 -15.02 4.76 8.22
CA ALA A 209 -14.53 5.90 7.44
C ALA A 209 -13.04 5.74 7.13
N SER A 210 -12.71 5.70 5.85
CA SER A 210 -11.32 5.75 5.38
C SER A 210 -10.83 7.19 5.18
N VAL A 211 -9.51 7.37 5.08
CA VAL A 211 -8.94 8.69 4.74
C VAL A 211 -9.43 9.16 3.37
N GLY A 212 -9.59 8.23 2.42
CA GLY A 212 -10.13 8.55 1.11
C GLY A 212 -11.59 9.00 1.14
N ASN A 213 -12.43 8.43 2.00
CA ASN A 213 -13.83 8.86 2.15
C ASN A 213 -13.89 10.31 2.65
N LEU A 214 -13.06 10.64 3.64
CA LEU A 214 -13.00 11.98 4.22
C LEU A 214 -12.52 13.02 3.18
N LEU A 215 -11.45 12.70 2.45
CA LEU A 215 -10.90 13.59 1.43
C LEU A 215 -11.86 13.75 0.23
N TYR A 216 -12.48 12.66 -0.23
CA TYR A 216 -13.40 12.71 -1.37
C TYR A 216 -14.64 13.57 -1.08
N ARG A 217 -15.18 13.50 0.15
CA ARG A 217 -16.30 14.36 0.56
C ARG A 217 -15.97 15.85 0.48
N TRP A 218 -14.69 16.22 0.68
CA TRP A 218 -14.25 17.61 0.63
C TRP A 218 -13.77 18.04 -0.76
N MET A 219 -12.97 17.21 -1.43
CA MET A 219 -12.26 17.54 -2.67
C MET A 219 -13.02 17.09 -3.94
N GLY A 220 -13.99 16.19 -3.82
CA GLY A 220 -14.64 15.55 -4.96
C GLY A 220 -13.63 14.91 -5.91
N GLU A 221 -13.65 15.31 -7.17
CA GLU A 221 -12.77 14.78 -8.21
C GLU A 221 -11.28 15.18 -8.09
N GLY A 222 -10.92 16.02 -7.11
CA GLY A 222 -9.53 16.37 -6.80
C GLY A 222 -8.71 15.22 -6.19
N VAL A 223 -9.40 14.18 -5.68
CA VAL A 223 -8.82 12.94 -5.19
C VAL A 223 -9.40 11.75 -5.97
N VAL A 224 -8.54 10.79 -6.29
CA VAL A 224 -8.92 9.54 -6.97
C VAL A 224 -8.28 8.34 -6.29
N ARG A 225 -8.86 7.16 -6.50
CA ARG A 225 -8.30 5.90 -6.03
C ARG A 225 -7.77 5.06 -7.19
N ALA A 226 -6.49 4.72 -7.12
CA ALA A 226 -5.90 3.61 -7.85
C ALA A 226 -5.67 2.43 -6.89
N VAL A 227 -5.72 1.19 -7.39
CA VAL A 227 -5.41 0.00 -6.60
C VAL A 227 -4.46 -0.91 -7.35
N PHE A 228 -3.52 -1.51 -6.64
CA PHE A 228 -2.77 -2.62 -7.19
C PHE A 228 -3.64 -3.86 -7.36
N HIS A 229 -3.26 -4.72 -8.31
CA HIS A 229 -3.82 -6.06 -8.44
C HIS A 229 -3.77 -6.78 -7.08
N GLY A 230 -4.81 -7.56 -6.78
CA GLY A 230 -4.93 -8.30 -5.53
C GLY A 230 -5.05 -7.49 -4.23
N ALA A 231 -4.94 -6.16 -4.25
CA ALA A 231 -5.07 -5.33 -3.05
C ALA A 231 -6.52 -5.26 -2.51
N ILE A 232 -7.52 -5.60 -3.32
CA ILE A 232 -8.90 -5.72 -2.86
C ILE A 232 -9.11 -7.16 -2.38
N ALA A 233 -9.56 -7.32 -1.13
CA ALA A 233 -9.85 -8.61 -0.50
C ALA A 233 -11.10 -9.27 -1.08
N ASP A 234 -11.03 -9.69 -2.35
CA ASP A 234 -12.04 -10.47 -3.05
C ASP A 234 -11.39 -11.52 -3.96
N SER A 235 -11.22 -12.74 -3.43
CA SER A 235 -10.48 -13.81 -4.11
C SER A 235 -11.11 -14.17 -5.47
N SER A 236 -12.44 -14.17 -5.50
CA SER A 236 -13.24 -14.45 -6.70
C SER A 236 -13.04 -13.39 -7.79
N ALA A 237 -12.92 -12.11 -7.42
CA ALA A 237 -12.66 -11.04 -8.36
C ALA A 237 -11.23 -11.10 -8.89
N VAL A 238 -10.25 -11.36 -8.02
CA VAL A 238 -8.84 -11.53 -8.41
C VAL A 238 -8.70 -12.63 -9.45
N GLU A 239 -9.26 -13.82 -9.21
CA GLU A 239 -9.24 -14.94 -10.17
C GLU A 239 -9.82 -14.53 -11.54
N ARG A 240 -10.95 -13.80 -11.55
CA ARG A 240 -11.56 -13.30 -12.79
C ARG A 240 -10.66 -12.31 -13.52
N VAL A 241 -9.97 -11.42 -12.79
CA VAL A 241 -9.03 -10.48 -13.40
C VAL A 241 -7.87 -11.23 -14.02
N GLU A 242 -7.26 -12.19 -13.31
CA GLU A 242 -6.16 -12.98 -13.86
C GLU A 242 -6.58 -13.74 -15.11
N ALA A 243 -7.77 -14.35 -15.11
CA ALA A 243 -8.31 -15.04 -16.28
C ALA A 243 -8.52 -14.10 -17.48
N LEU A 244 -8.91 -12.85 -17.23
CA LEU A 244 -9.05 -11.83 -18.29
C LEU A 244 -7.69 -11.40 -18.84
N VAL A 245 -6.69 -11.20 -17.97
CA VAL A 245 -5.32 -10.84 -18.39
C VAL A 245 -4.68 -11.98 -19.18
N ALA A 246 -4.79 -13.22 -18.71
CA ALA A 246 -4.26 -14.40 -19.40
C ALA A 246 -4.95 -14.67 -20.76
N ALA A 247 -6.19 -14.21 -20.95
CA ALA A 247 -6.92 -14.31 -22.21
C ALA A 247 -6.69 -13.10 -23.14
N ALA A 248 -6.00 -12.05 -22.69
CA ALA A 248 -5.79 -10.84 -23.46
C ALA A 248 -4.84 -11.10 -24.64
N PRO A 249 -5.21 -10.75 -25.88
CA PRO A 249 -4.36 -11.01 -27.06
C PRO A 249 -2.98 -10.33 -27.00
N GLU A 250 -2.90 -9.22 -26.27
CA GLU A 250 -1.70 -8.37 -26.15
C GLU A 250 -0.72 -8.89 -25.08
N ASN A 251 -1.16 -9.78 -24.16
CA ASN A 251 -0.35 -10.30 -23.05
C ASN A 251 0.55 -9.24 -22.39
N PRO A 252 -0.04 -8.15 -21.85
CA PRO A 252 0.75 -7.07 -21.26
C PRO A 252 1.56 -7.58 -20.06
N GLU A 253 2.85 -7.21 -19.99
CA GLU A 253 3.69 -7.51 -18.82
C GLU A 253 3.22 -6.69 -17.60
N THR A 254 3.01 -5.39 -17.80
CA THR A 254 2.40 -4.48 -16.82
C THR A 254 1.40 -3.58 -17.50
N PHE A 255 0.37 -3.12 -16.79
CA PHE A 255 -0.55 -2.12 -17.32
C PHE A 255 -1.23 -1.31 -16.22
N GLY A 256 -1.65 -0.10 -16.59
CA GLY A 256 -2.60 0.69 -15.81
C GLY A 256 -3.85 0.99 -16.64
N ILE A 257 -5.02 1.05 -16.00
CA ILE A 257 -6.27 1.32 -16.71
C ILE A 257 -7.31 2.02 -15.83
N ALA A 258 -8.05 2.98 -16.41
CA ALA A 258 -9.22 3.58 -15.78
C ALA A 258 -10.43 2.63 -15.84
N LEU A 259 -11.11 2.43 -14.71
CA LEU A 259 -12.15 1.40 -14.58
C LEU A 259 -13.53 1.84 -15.09
N ASN A 260 -13.80 3.14 -15.21
CA ASN A 260 -15.11 3.66 -15.62
C ASN A 260 -15.55 3.21 -17.02
N LEU A 261 -14.60 3.05 -17.95
CA LEU A 261 -14.85 2.68 -19.35
C LEU A 261 -14.28 1.30 -19.72
N ALA A 262 -13.46 0.70 -18.86
CA ALA A 262 -12.84 -0.59 -19.11
C ALA A 262 -13.80 -1.76 -18.84
N THR A 263 -13.66 -2.84 -19.63
CA THR A 263 -14.31 -4.12 -19.35
C THR A 263 -13.97 -4.64 -17.96
N LEU A 264 -12.72 -4.43 -17.52
CA LEU A 264 -12.23 -4.77 -16.20
C LEU A 264 -13.08 -4.14 -15.08
N GLY A 265 -13.56 -2.92 -15.27
CA GLY A 265 -14.42 -2.24 -14.29
C GLY A 265 -15.77 -2.92 -14.04
N ASN A 266 -16.20 -3.84 -14.92
CA ASN A 266 -17.44 -4.60 -14.75
C ASN A 266 -17.28 -5.91 -13.97
N VAL A 267 -16.06 -6.28 -13.56
CA VAL A 267 -15.83 -7.44 -12.70
C VAL A 267 -16.58 -7.21 -11.38
N GLY A 268 -17.55 -8.08 -11.09
CA GLY A 268 -18.34 -8.02 -9.86
C GLY A 268 -17.49 -8.37 -8.63
N LEU A 269 -17.91 -7.90 -7.46
CA LEU A 269 -17.34 -8.23 -6.16
C LEU A 269 -18.36 -9.01 -5.35
N ASN A 270 -17.89 -10.02 -4.62
CA ASN A 270 -18.68 -10.99 -3.86
C ASN A 270 -18.34 -11.00 -2.36
N GLU A 271 -17.11 -10.63 -1.99
CA GLU A 271 -16.58 -10.74 -0.62
C GLU A 271 -16.53 -9.38 0.08
N VAL A 272 -16.39 -8.31 -0.68
CA VAL A 272 -16.41 -6.95 -0.17
C VAL A 272 -17.84 -6.52 0.14
N VAL A 273 -18.08 -6.07 1.37
CA VAL A 273 -19.38 -5.58 1.83
C VAL A 273 -19.31 -4.09 2.12
N GLY A 274 -20.31 -3.36 1.65
CA GLY A 274 -20.45 -1.93 1.92
C GLY A 274 -21.42 -1.27 0.96
N SER A 275 -21.39 0.06 0.92
CA SER A 275 -22.28 0.85 0.09
C SER A 275 -21.54 1.97 -0.64
N VAL A 276 -22.12 2.37 -1.77
CA VAL A 276 -21.68 3.55 -2.53
C VAL A 276 -22.79 4.58 -2.42
N ASP A 277 -22.46 5.78 -1.94
CA ASP A 277 -23.43 6.87 -1.70
C ASP A 277 -24.64 6.45 -0.83
N GLY A 278 -24.43 5.50 0.09
CA GLY A 278 -25.47 4.99 1.00
C GLY A 278 -26.47 4.02 0.37
N VAL A 279 -26.21 3.55 -0.85
CA VAL A 279 -27.05 2.55 -1.53
C VAL A 279 -26.34 1.20 -1.53
N ASP A 280 -27.03 0.18 -1.01
CA ASP A 280 -26.59 -1.22 -1.12
C ASP A 280 -26.75 -1.67 -2.57
N THR A 281 -25.64 -2.07 -3.20
CA THR A 281 -25.62 -2.49 -4.59
C THR A 281 -24.76 -3.73 -4.77
N SER A 282 -24.98 -4.46 -5.87
CA SER A 282 -23.98 -5.43 -6.34
C SER A 282 -22.76 -4.65 -6.83
N LEU A 283 -21.70 -4.69 -6.03
CA LEU A 283 -20.48 -3.94 -6.26
C LEU A 283 -19.69 -4.52 -7.43
N ARG A 284 -19.00 -3.64 -8.14
CA ARG A 284 -18.02 -3.96 -9.18
C ARG A 284 -16.71 -3.22 -8.90
N LEU A 285 -15.63 -3.60 -9.57
CA LEU A 285 -14.34 -2.93 -9.41
C LEU A 285 -14.43 -1.41 -9.58
N ARG A 286 -15.16 -0.92 -10.61
CA ARG A 286 -15.33 0.52 -10.85
C ARG A 286 -16.12 1.27 -9.77
N ASP A 287 -16.87 0.55 -8.94
CA ASP A 287 -17.68 1.15 -7.89
C ASP A 287 -16.83 1.43 -6.64
N ILE A 288 -15.69 0.74 -6.51
CA ILE A 288 -14.78 0.89 -5.38
C ILE A 288 -13.46 1.58 -5.73
N ALA A 289 -13.01 1.57 -6.99
CA ALA A 289 -11.78 2.22 -7.44
C ALA A 289 -11.95 2.91 -8.80
N ASP A 290 -11.18 3.97 -9.04
CA ASP A 290 -11.19 4.72 -10.30
C ASP A 290 -10.20 4.14 -11.32
N SER A 291 -9.08 3.60 -10.84
CA SER A 291 -8.01 3.03 -11.65
C SER A 291 -7.46 1.73 -11.07
N TYR A 292 -6.88 0.91 -11.94
CA TYR A 292 -6.31 -0.39 -11.62
C TYR A 292 -4.89 -0.50 -12.15
N ILE A 293 -3.97 -1.03 -11.34
CA ILE A 293 -2.57 -1.18 -11.66
C ILE A 293 -2.20 -2.66 -11.58
N TRP A 294 -1.77 -3.23 -12.69
CA TRP A 294 -1.26 -4.59 -12.79
C TRP A 294 0.26 -4.58 -12.97
N ILE A 295 0.96 -5.21 -12.03
CA ILE A 295 2.42 -5.40 -12.08
C ILE A 295 2.74 -6.87 -12.34
N THR A 296 2.16 -7.77 -11.53
CA THR A 296 2.29 -9.21 -11.68
C THR A 296 1.08 -9.92 -11.06
N GLY A 297 0.87 -11.19 -11.40
CA GLY A 297 -0.17 -12.04 -10.80
C GLY A 297 0.11 -12.38 -9.35
N VAL A 298 -0.92 -12.76 -8.59
CA VAL A 298 -0.78 -12.99 -7.14
C VAL A 298 0.07 -14.21 -6.79
N ASP A 299 0.14 -15.19 -7.69
CA ASP A 299 0.99 -16.39 -7.54
C ASP A 299 2.50 -16.07 -7.70
N ASP A 300 2.83 -14.93 -8.32
CA ASP A 300 4.20 -14.47 -8.58
C ASP A 300 4.66 -13.40 -7.56
N TRP A 301 3.89 -13.13 -6.51
CA TRP A 301 4.27 -12.17 -5.47
C TRP A 301 5.41 -12.68 -4.60
N GLU A 302 6.36 -11.79 -4.32
CA GLU A 302 7.50 -12.07 -3.46
C GLU A 302 7.41 -11.21 -2.20
N PRO A 303 7.72 -11.78 -1.01
CA PRO A 303 7.68 -11.02 0.22
C PRO A 303 8.87 -10.05 0.26
N CYS A 304 8.64 -8.86 0.81
CA CYS A 304 9.72 -7.94 1.11
C CYS A 304 10.81 -8.62 1.96
N GLU A 305 12.07 -8.24 1.72
CA GLU A 305 13.21 -8.80 2.43
C GLU A 305 13.56 -8.00 3.68
N LEU A 306 14.07 -8.66 4.72
CA LEU A 306 14.53 -7.98 5.93
C LEU A 306 15.87 -7.26 5.69
N ILE A 307 16.00 -6.07 6.26
CA ILE A 307 17.27 -5.35 6.37
C ILE A 307 18.19 -6.13 7.31
N ALA A 308 19.42 -6.46 6.86
CA ALA A 308 20.38 -7.15 7.71
C ALA A 308 20.93 -6.23 8.81
N GLY A 309 21.23 -6.79 9.98
CA GLY A 309 21.99 -6.08 11.02
C GLY A 309 21.22 -4.97 11.75
N VAL A 310 19.89 -4.98 11.76
CA VAL A 310 19.10 -3.99 12.50
C VAL A 310 19.30 -4.08 14.01
N VAL A 311 19.36 -5.29 14.57
CA VAL A 311 19.63 -5.50 16.01
C VAL A 311 21.14 -5.68 16.21
N THR A 312 21.81 -4.61 16.64
CA THR A 312 23.25 -4.57 16.90
C THR A 312 23.55 -4.61 18.40
N SER A 313 24.81 -4.71 18.80
CA SER A 313 25.17 -4.52 20.21
C SER A 313 25.00 -3.08 20.70
N GLU A 314 25.00 -2.10 19.79
CA GLU A 314 25.00 -0.68 20.14
C GLU A 314 23.58 -0.14 20.39
N ASN A 315 22.59 -0.65 19.64
CA ASN A 315 21.19 -0.23 19.75
C ASN A 315 20.29 -1.23 20.51
N PHE A 316 20.84 -2.35 20.97
CA PHE A 316 20.06 -3.42 21.59
C PHE A 316 19.22 -2.94 22.78
N ASP A 317 19.80 -2.20 23.72
CA ASP A 317 19.09 -1.78 24.93
C ASP A 317 17.86 -0.91 24.61
N GLN A 318 17.97 -0.05 23.60
CA GLN A 318 16.86 0.79 23.13
C GLN A 318 15.77 -0.05 22.45
N ILE A 319 16.17 -0.95 21.54
CA ILE A 319 15.25 -1.83 20.82
C ILE A 319 14.52 -2.77 21.79
N GLU A 320 15.24 -3.35 22.74
CA GLU A 320 14.71 -4.24 23.78
C GLU A 320 13.68 -3.50 24.63
N THR A 321 14.02 -2.29 25.11
CA THR A 321 13.11 -1.48 25.93
C THR A 321 11.81 -1.17 25.20
N ARG A 322 11.88 -0.81 23.91
CA ARG A 322 10.69 -0.54 23.09
C ARG A 322 9.86 -1.80 22.87
N TYR A 323 10.51 -2.91 22.52
CA TYR A 323 9.80 -4.16 22.28
C TYR A 323 9.17 -4.71 23.56
N GLN A 324 9.84 -4.56 24.70
CA GLN A 324 9.32 -4.89 26.03
C GLN A 324 8.10 -4.04 26.42
N ALA A 325 7.98 -2.80 25.93
CA ALA A 325 6.77 -1.99 26.12
C ALA A 325 5.59 -2.48 25.25
N LEU A 326 5.89 -3.05 24.08
CA LEU A 326 4.91 -3.65 23.17
C LEU A 326 4.44 -5.03 23.65
N ASP A 327 5.37 -5.89 24.07
CA ASP A 327 5.12 -7.24 24.57
C ASP A 327 5.84 -7.47 25.92
N PRO A 328 5.22 -7.03 27.04
CA PRO A 328 5.86 -7.08 28.36
C PRO A 328 5.98 -8.49 28.92
N ARG A 329 7.20 -8.86 29.35
CA ARG A 329 7.47 -10.12 30.05
C ARG A 329 8.48 -9.97 31.20
N ALA A 330 8.55 -10.96 32.10
CA ALA A 330 9.41 -10.89 33.29
C ALA A 330 10.92 -10.95 32.99
N THR A 331 11.31 -11.60 31.89
CA THR A 331 12.70 -11.76 31.47
C THR A 331 12.97 -10.89 30.25
N PRO A 332 14.03 -10.06 30.23
CA PRO A 332 14.35 -9.22 29.06
C PRO A 332 14.44 -10.02 27.76
N TRP A 333 14.10 -9.39 26.65
CA TRP A 333 14.25 -9.99 25.33
C TRP A 333 15.73 -10.13 24.97
N THR A 334 16.14 -11.26 24.42
CA THR A 334 17.50 -11.44 23.91
C THR A 334 17.60 -10.99 22.45
N ARG A 335 18.79 -10.59 21.99
CA ARG A 335 19.03 -10.27 20.57
C ARG A 335 18.59 -11.37 19.62
N THR A 336 18.82 -12.63 19.99
CA THR A 336 18.42 -13.79 19.18
C THR A 336 16.90 -13.92 19.08
N GLU A 337 16.16 -13.69 20.17
CA GLU A 337 14.69 -13.72 20.13
C GLU A 337 14.13 -12.57 19.29
N LEU A 338 14.67 -11.36 19.44
CA LEU A 338 14.24 -10.20 18.64
C LEU A 338 14.50 -10.43 17.15
N GLU A 339 15.64 -11.02 16.77
CA GLU A 339 15.90 -11.38 15.38
C GLU A 339 14.95 -12.48 14.88
N GLN A 340 14.65 -13.48 15.72
CA GLN A 340 13.69 -14.53 15.40
C GLN A 340 12.28 -13.95 15.14
N ILE A 341 11.85 -12.97 15.95
CA ILE A 341 10.58 -12.25 15.75
C ILE A 341 10.53 -11.59 14.38
N ARG A 342 11.63 -10.96 13.94
CA ARG A 342 11.72 -10.32 12.62
C ARG A 342 11.55 -11.34 11.50
N MET A 343 12.29 -12.45 11.58
CA MET A 343 12.22 -13.54 10.60
C MET A 343 10.81 -14.18 10.55
N GLU A 344 10.19 -14.39 11.70
CA GLU A 344 8.83 -14.94 11.77
C GLU A 344 7.78 -13.97 11.23
N GLY A 345 7.93 -12.66 11.48
CA GLY A 345 7.06 -11.63 10.93
C GLY A 345 7.10 -11.63 9.40
N GLN A 346 8.31 -11.63 8.83
CA GLN A 346 8.51 -11.72 7.38
C GLN A 346 7.90 -13.01 6.80
N ALA A 347 8.13 -14.16 7.43
CA ALA A 347 7.63 -15.45 6.95
C ALA A 347 6.10 -15.54 6.92
N LYS A 348 5.41 -14.74 7.75
CA LYS A 348 3.95 -14.68 7.82
C LYS A 348 3.32 -13.65 6.88
N LEU A 349 4.11 -12.86 6.13
CA LEU A 349 3.57 -11.87 5.19
C LEU A 349 2.61 -12.52 4.18
N ALA A 350 3.06 -13.60 3.54
CA ALA A 350 2.28 -14.32 2.53
C ALA A 350 0.99 -14.96 3.08
N ASP A 351 0.89 -15.18 4.39
CA ASP A 351 -0.34 -15.68 5.01
C ASP A 351 -1.44 -14.62 5.07
N SER A 352 -1.07 -13.33 5.06
CA SER A 352 -2.00 -12.20 5.06
C SER A 352 -2.51 -11.82 3.67
N TRP A 353 -1.88 -12.34 2.62
CA TRP A 353 -2.22 -12.00 1.25
C TRP A 353 -3.43 -12.78 0.76
N ILE A 354 -4.09 -12.20 -0.25
CA ILE A 354 -5.18 -12.89 -0.93
C ILE A 354 -4.65 -14.14 -1.64
N LYS A 355 -5.41 -15.22 -1.57
CA LYS A 355 -5.10 -16.49 -2.23
C LYS A 355 -6.21 -16.78 -3.23
N LEU A 356 -5.82 -17.24 -4.42
CA LEU A 356 -6.80 -17.68 -5.41
C LEU A 356 -7.61 -18.85 -4.87
N PRO A 357 -8.91 -18.95 -5.22
CA PRO A 357 -9.71 -20.12 -4.87
C PRO A 357 -9.05 -21.40 -5.41
N ASP A 358 -9.14 -22.49 -4.65
CA ASP A 358 -8.77 -23.80 -5.16
C ASP A 358 -9.57 -24.09 -6.44
N LYS A 359 -8.88 -24.48 -7.52
CA LYS A 359 -9.54 -24.92 -8.75
C LYS A 359 -10.36 -26.17 -8.44
N GLU A 360 -11.68 -26.02 -8.28
CA GLU A 360 -12.57 -27.18 -8.20
C GLU A 360 -12.32 -28.06 -9.44
N GLU A 361 -11.94 -29.32 -9.24
CA GLU A 361 -11.85 -30.29 -10.33
C GLU A 361 -13.17 -30.28 -11.08
N ALA A 362 -13.12 -29.97 -12.38
CA ALA A 362 -14.31 -29.86 -13.21
C ALA A 362 -15.20 -31.10 -13.00
N PRO A 363 -16.46 -30.94 -12.58
CA PRO A 363 -17.32 -32.08 -12.31
C PRO A 363 -17.40 -32.94 -13.57
N PRO A 364 -17.32 -34.28 -13.44
CA PRO A 364 -17.28 -35.17 -14.60
C PRO A 364 -18.45 -34.86 -15.50
N LYS A 365 -18.14 -34.54 -16.77
CA LYS A 365 -19.11 -34.14 -17.80
C LYS A 365 -20.34 -35.03 -17.71
N ARG A 366 -21.45 -34.51 -17.16
CA ARG A 366 -22.74 -35.21 -17.17
C ARG A 366 -23.07 -35.49 -18.62
N SER A 367 -23.02 -36.78 -18.99
CA SER A 367 -23.36 -37.24 -20.33
C SER A 367 -24.73 -36.69 -20.70
N ARG A 368 -24.79 -36.02 -21.86
CA ARG A 368 -26.01 -35.52 -22.49
C ARG A 368 -27.15 -36.52 -22.29
N PHE A 369 -28.25 -36.06 -21.70
CA PHE A 369 -29.51 -36.79 -21.66
C PHE A 369 -29.86 -37.23 -23.10
N GLY A 370 -29.80 -38.53 -23.33
CA GLY A 370 -30.26 -39.14 -24.57
C GLY A 370 -31.75 -38.82 -24.75
N ARG A 371 -32.09 -38.31 -25.94
CA ARG A 371 -33.47 -38.30 -26.44
C ARG A 371 -34.03 -39.72 -26.31
N ARG A 372 -34.99 -39.91 -25.39
CA ARG A 372 -35.93 -41.03 -25.50
C ARG A 372 -36.96 -40.65 -26.56
N GLN A 373 -36.83 -41.25 -27.73
CA GLN A 373 -37.98 -41.45 -28.62
C GLN A 373 -38.85 -42.54 -28.00
N SER A 374 -40.14 -42.25 -27.84
CA SER A 374 -41.23 -43.21 -27.85
C SER A 374 -42.44 -42.54 -28.46
#